data_AF-A0A821TMM8-F1
#
_entry.id   AF-A0A821TMM8-F1
#
_cell.length_a   1.000
_cell.length_b   1.000
_cell.length_c   1.000
_cell.angle_alpha   90.00
_cell.angle_beta   90.00
_cell.angle_gamma   90.00
#
_symmetry.space_group_name_H-M   'P 1'
#
loop_
_entity.id
_entity.type
_entity.pdbx_description
1 polymer ?
#
loop_
_entity_poly.entity_id
_entity_poly.type
_entity_poly.pdbx_seq_one_letter_code
_entity_poly.pdbx_strand_id
1 'polypeptide(L)'
;MKRWLEHCQAQGGGDAPEAVADALHDALKLSWRAESTKICVLISDARPHGLDPNGDDFPNGCPVGLDPIKVVREMAAKRITLYVVGIEPPIVRYRDFFMSLAYITGGQYVPMVTSKLLAKVIIGGVREEISLERLMQEAQADIDREMQKAEAEGASEEEKAKRINNIFASKNMRAKQMHNSFGATSSLAQDCYSKCVDMNEMKSVISSKLPT
;
A
#
# COMPACT_ATOMS: atom_id res chain seq x y z
N MET A 1 -18.22 10.98 13.67
CA MET A 1 -17.16 11.18 12.65
C MET A 1 -17.03 12.66 12.26
N LYS A 2 -17.97 13.28 11.54
CA LYS A 2 -17.87 14.70 11.11
C LYS A 2 -17.52 15.67 12.25
N ARG A 3 -18.29 15.65 13.34
CA ARG A 3 -18.02 16.49 14.53
C ARG A 3 -16.65 16.24 15.14
N TRP A 4 -16.14 15.01 15.12
CA TRP A 4 -14.81 14.72 15.68
C TRP A 4 -13.71 15.30 14.79
N LEU A 5 -13.83 15.10 13.47
CA LEU A 5 -12.90 15.67 12.48
C LEU A 5 -12.86 17.20 12.51
N GLU A 6 -14.00 17.86 12.76
CA GLU A 6 -14.08 19.32 12.90
C GLU A 6 -13.26 19.87 14.09
N HIS A 7 -12.97 19.03 15.09
CA HIS A 7 -12.19 19.41 16.27
C HIS A 7 -10.72 18.93 16.20
N CYS A 8 -10.35 18.16 15.16
CA CYS A 8 -8.96 17.79 14.94
C CYS A 8 -8.18 19.00 14.42
N GLN A 9 -7.09 19.35 15.10
CA GLN A 9 -6.14 20.36 14.64
C GLN A 9 -4.79 19.69 14.39
N ALA A 10 -4.18 20.01 13.26
CA ALA A 10 -2.81 19.59 12.99
C ALA A 10 -1.87 20.35 13.93
N GLN A 11 -0.99 19.62 14.60
CA GLN A 11 0.17 20.15 15.30
C GLN A 11 1.40 19.57 14.59
N GLY A 12 2.44 20.37 14.39
CA GLY A 12 3.66 19.91 13.73
C GLY A 12 4.50 19.01 14.64
N GLY A 13 5.31 18.14 14.04
CA GLY A 13 6.20 17.19 14.74
C GLY A 13 7.53 17.79 15.23
N GLY A 14 7.96 18.94 14.69
CA GLY A 14 9.23 19.59 15.01
C GLY A 14 10.22 19.61 13.84
N ASP A 15 10.12 18.63 12.95
CA ASP A 15 10.79 18.55 11.66
C ASP A 15 9.80 18.27 10.53
N ALA A 16 10.30 18.08 9.30
CA ALA A 16 9.46 17.90 8.11
C ALA A 16 9.04 16.44 7.84
N PRO A 17 9.87 15.41 8.09
CA PRO A 17 9.45 14.01 7.96
C PRO A 17 8.43 13.61 9.03
N GLU A 18 7.65 12.57 8.75
CA GLU A 18 6.50 12.18 9.56
C GLU A 18 6.62 10.75 10.10
N ALA A 19 5.94 10.48 11.22
CA ALA A 19 5.88 9.18 11.90
C ALA A 19 4.96 8.16 11.18
N VAL A 20 5.19 7.93 9.88
CA VAL A 20 4.37 7.03 9.04
C VAL A 20 4.42 5.58 9.54
N ALA A 21 5.58 5.12 10.03
CA ALA A 21 5.74 3.75 10.54
C ALA A 21 4.83 3.50 11.75
N ASP A 22 4.83 4.43 12.69
CA ASP A 22 3.98 4.43 13.89
C ASP A 22 2.50 4.45 13.50
N ALA A 23 2.11 5.37 12.61
CA ALA A 23 0.73 5.50 12.15
C ALA A 23 0.20 4.22 11.48
N LEU A 24 0.99 3.59 10.61
CA LEU A 24 0.63 2.32 9.96
C LEU A 24 0.52 1.17 10.97
N HIS A 25 1.43 1.12 11.94
CA HIS A 25 1.44 0.09 12.96
C HIS A 25 0.25 0.22 13.92
N ASP A 26 -0.14 1.43 14.28
CA ASP A 26 -1.35 1.68 15.06
C ASP A 26 -2.61 1.33 14.26
N ALA A 27 -2.64 1.67 12.96
CA ALA A 27 -3.73 1.26 12.07
C ALA A 27 -3.86 -0.27 11.95
N LEU A 28 -2.73 -0.99 11.88
CA LEU A 28 -2.68 -2.46 11.87
C LEU A 28 -3.29 -3.08 13.14
N LYS A 29 -3.25 -2.38 14.28
CA LYS A 29 -3.76 -2.83 15.59
C LYS A 29 -5.21 -2.47 15.87
N LEU A 30 -5.87 -1.70 15.00
CA LEU A 30 -7.29 -1.40 15.13
C LEU A 30 -8.13 -2.69 15.16
N SER A 31 -9.33 -2.61 15.75
CA SER A 31 -10.27 -3.74 15.84
C SER A 31 -10.97 -4.02 14.52
N TRP A 32 -10.21 -4.49 13.53
CA TRP A 32 -10.73 -4.91 12.24
C TRP A 32 -11.63 -6.13 12.39
N ARG A 33 -12.79 -6.13 11.72
CA ARG A 33 -13.67 -7.30 11.67
C ARG A 33 -13.03 -8.38 10.79
N ALA A 34 -13.03 -9.63 11.25
CA ALA A 34 -12.37 -10.75 10.55
C ALA A 34 -12.87 -10.89 9.11
N GLU A 35 -14.18 -11.04 8.93
CA GLU A 35 -14.86 -11.28 7.64
C GLU A 35 -15.37 -9.97 7.01
N SER A 36 -14.52 -8.95 6.93
CA SER A 36 -14.84 -7.72 6.19
C SER A 36 -13.72 -7.32 5.25
N THR A 37 -14.09 -6.63 4.17
CA THR A 37 -13.19 -5.78 3.39
C THR A 37 -12.54 -4.75 4.32
N LYS A 38 -11.20 -4.74 4.40
CA LYS A 38 -10.45 -3.82 5.26
C LYS A 38 -9.66 -2.88 4.37
N ILE A 39 -9.95 -1.58 4.50
CA ILE A 39 -9.31 -0.54 3.70
C ILE A 39 -8.71 0.48 4.65
N CYS A 40 -7.42 0.70 4.52
CA CYS A 40 -6.70 1.77 5.18
C CYS A 40 -6.40 2.87 4.15
N VAL A 41 -6.62 4.13 4.53
CA VAL A 41 -6.29 5.28 3.68
C VAL A 41 -5.27 6.13 4.44
N LEU A 42 -4.03 6.12 3.96
CA LEU A 42 -2.96 7.00 4.44
C LEU A 42 -3.02 8.29 3.63
N ILE A 43 -3.08 9.44 4.31
CA ILE A 43 -2.96 10.76 3.69
C ILE A 43 -1.66 11.37 4.19
N SER A 44 -0.75 11.72 3.29
CA SER A 44 0.55 12.30 3.64
C SER A 44 0.93 13.43 2.70
N ASP A 45 1.51 14.49 3.24
CA ASP A 45 2.17 15.57 2.49
C ASP A 45 3.70 15.54 2.63
N ALA A 46 4.22 14.72 3.53
CA ALA A 46 5.65 14.58 3.76
C ALA A 46 6.13 13.11 3.69
N ARG A 47 7.45 12.95 3.68
CA ARG A 47 8.14 11.65 3.68
C ARG A 47 8.14 11.02 5.08
N PRO A 48 8.30 9.70 5.22
CA PRO A 48 8.49 9.09 6.53
C PRO A 48 9.87 9.45 7.12
N HIS A 49 9.97 9.42 8.45
CA HIS A 49 11.25 9.36 9.13
C HIS A 49 12.11 8.19 8.65
N GLY A 50 13.41 8.45 8.59
CA GLY A 50 14.40 7.46 8.22
C GLY A 50 14.32 7.03 6.77
N LEU A 51 13.87 7.87 5.84
CA LEU A 51 14.00 7.63 4.39
C LEU A 51 15.18 8.41 3.79
N ASP A 52 15.28 9.69 4.15
CA ASP A 52 16.38 10.60 3.77
C ASP A 52 16.90 11.25 5.07
N PRO A 53 18.20 11.29 5.35
CA PRO A 53 18.69 11.91 6.59
C PRO A 53 18.58 13.45 6.60
N ASN A 54 18.36 14.11 5.46
CA ASN A 54 18.38 15.57 5.38
C ASN A 54 17.16 16.22 6.05
N GLY A 55 17.39 16.94 7.15
CA GLY A 55 16.32 17.59 7.92
C GLY A 55 15.38 16.59 8.60
N ASP A 56 15.91 15.42 8.97
CA ASP A 56 15.21 14.36 9.70
C ASP A 56 15.81 14.27 11.10
N ASP A 57 15.01 14.55 12.12
CA ASP A 57 15.43 14.39 13.52
C ASP A 57 15.47 12.90 13.92
N PHE A 58 14.91 12.02 13.08
CA PHE A 58 14.88 10.57 13.26
C PHE A 58 15.44 9.84 12.03
N PRO A 59 16.72 10.06 11.66
CA PRO A 59 17.31 9.54 10.41
C PRO A 59 17.44 8.01 10.38
N ASN A 60 17.37 7.37 11.55
CA ASN A 60 17.37 5.91 11.71
C ASN A 60 15.95 5.30 11.68
N GLY A 61 14.92 6.11 11.43
CA GLY A 61 13.52 5.69 11.44
C GLY A 61 12.89 5.78 12.82
N CYS A 62 11.76 5.09 13.00
CA CYS A 62 11.00 5.08 14.25
C CYS A 62 11.87 4.67 15.46
N PRO A 63 11.89 5.44 16.56
CA PRO A 63 12.71 5.16 17.75
C PRO A 63 12.49 3.79 18.40
N VAL A 64 11.30 3.22 18.24
CA VAL A 64 10.96 1.88 18.77
C VAL A 64 11.23 0.76 17.76
N GLY A 65 11.84 1.06 16.62
CA GLY A 65 12.29 0.08 15.62
C GLY A 65 11.20 -0.39 14.65
N LEU A 66 10.09 0.35 14.53
CA LEU A 66 9.06 0.05 13.54
C LEU A 66 9.53 0.38 12.13
N ASP A 67 9.25 -0.52 11.20
CA ASP A 67 9.59 -0.38 9.78
C ASP A 67 8.29 -0.34 8.95
N PRO A 68 8.03 0.73 8.19
CA PRO A 68 6.79 0.87 7.44
C PRO A 68 6.62 -0.20 6.37
N ILE A 69 7.71 -0.72 5.77
CA ILE A 69 7.64 -1.78 4.76
C ILE A 69 7.23 -3.10 5.42
N LYS A 70 7.80 -3.42 6.58
CA LYS A 70 7.40 -4.62 7.34
C LYS A 70 5.94 -4.53 7.78
N VAL A 71 5.53 -3.36 8.29
CA VAL A 71 4.15 -3.13 8.72
C VAL A 71 3.16 -3.29 7.56
N VAL A 72 3.43 -2.75 6.36
CA VAL A 72 2.50 -2.94 5.23
C VAL A 72 2.46 -4.39 4.73
N ARG A 73 3.54 -5.16 4.88
CA ARG A 73 3.52 -6.60 4.61
C ARG A 73 2.63 -7.34 5.61
N GLU A 74 2.66 -6.96 6.88
CA GLU A 74 1.73 -7.48 7.90
C GLU A 74 0.28 -7.06 7.61
N MET A 75 0.05 -5.83 7.15
CA MET A 75 -1.26 -5.37 6.70
C MET A 75 -1.77 -6.25 5.53
N ALA A 76 -0.94 -6.52 4.54
CA ALA A 76 -1.27 -7.40 3.42
C ALA A 76 -1.63 -8.81 3.90
N ALA A 77 -0.83 -9.39 4.81
CA ALA A 77 -1.11 -10.71 5.40
C ALA A 77 -2.45 -10.76 6.17
N LYS A 78 -2.87 -9.63 6.78
CA LYS A 78 -4.18 -9.49 7.44
C LYS A 78 -5.31 -9.03 6.50
N ARG A 79 -5.06 -9.02 5.18
CA ARG A 79 -6.00 -8.57 4.14
C ARG A 79 -6.49 -7.13 4.38
N ILE A 80 -5.58 -6.24 4.76
CA ILE A 80 -5.81 -4.80 4.87
C ILE A 80 -5.17 -4.12 3.67
N THR A 81 -6.01 -3.62 2.76
CA THR A 81 -5.57 -2.92 1.56
C THR A 81 -5.27 -1.46 1.90
N LEU A 82 -4.05 -0.99 1.58
CA LEU A 82 -3.60 0.38 1.83
C LEU A 82 -3.72 1.22 0.55
N TYR A 83 -4.55 2.25 0.60
CA TYR A 83 -4.54 3.35 -0.35
C TYR A 83 -3.72 4.50 0.23
N VAL A 84 -2.85 5.07 -0.59
CA VAL A 84 -2.07 6.25 -0.18
C VAL A 84 -2.52 7.46 -0.99
N VAL A 85 -2.83 8.55 -0.31
CA VAL A 85 -3.16 9.84 -0.91
C VAL A 85 -1.99 10.78 -0.63
N GLY A 86 -1.19 11.06 -1.65
CA GLY A 86 -0.05 11.97 -1.55
C GLY A 86 -0.45 13.39 -1.92
N ILE A 87 -0.16 14.35 -1.04
CA ILE A 87 -0.34 15.78 -1.34
C ILE A 87 0.83 16.26 -2.19
N GLU A 88 0.52 16.68 -3.42
CA GLU A 88 1.52 17.18 -4.37
C GLU A 88 1.42 18.72 -4.48
N PRO A 89 2.55 19.44 -4.67
CA PRO A 89 3.90 18.94 -5.00
C PRO A 89 4.83 18.41 -3.87
N PRO A 90 4.62 18.66 -2.56
CA PRO A 90 5.65 18.35 -1.53
C PRO A 90 6.19 16.91 -1.54
N ILE A 91 5.32 15.93 -1.81
CA ILE A 91 5.64 14.51 -1.68
C ILE A 91 6.19 13.88 -2.98
N VAL A 92 6.24 14.62 -4.10
CA VAL A 92 6.55 14.08 -5.44
C VAL A 92 7.88 13.33 -5.47
N ARG A 93 8.91 13.82 -4.77
CA ARG A 93 10.22 13.15 -4.68
C ARG A 93 10.16 11.75 -4.04
N TYR A 94 9.17 11.53 -3.19
CA TYR A 94 8.97 10.29 -2.43
C TYR A 94 7.75 9.50 -2.95
N ARG A 95 7.23 9.86 -4.12
CA ARG A 95 6.04 9.24 -4.70
C ARG A 95 6.22 7.72 -4.84
N ASP A 96 7.35 7.29 -5.38
CA ASP A 96 7.65 5.87 -5.58
C ASP A 96 7.68 5.05 -4.27
N PHE A 97 8.12 5.68 -3.18
CA PHE A 97 8.05 5.08 -1.84
C PHE A 97 6.59 4.77 -1.48
N PHE A 98 5.71 5.77 -1.53
CA PHE A 98 4.29 5.58 -1.18
C PHE A 98 3.55 4.66 -2.16
N MET A 99 3.91 4.71 -3.45
CA MET A 99 3.41 3.78 -4.45
C MET A 99 3.78 2.34 -4.13
N SER A 100 5.01 2.10 -3.65
CA SER A 100 5.43 0.75 -3.26
C SER A 100 4.66 0.24 -2.04
N LEU A 101 4.41 1.08 -1.03
CA LEU A 101 3.61 0.70 0.14
C LEU A 101 2.19 0.31 -0.26
N ALA A 102 1.52 1.12 -1.08
CA ALA A 102 0.19 0.82 -1.59
C ALA A 102 0.20 -0.49 -2.38
N TYR A 103 1.17 -0.64 -3.30
CA TYR A 103 1.30 -1.81 -4.16
C TYR A 103 1.49 -3.12 -3.39
N ILE A 104 2.29 -3.13 -2.31
CA ILE A 104 2.51 -4.32 -1.47
C ILE A 104 1.19 -4.90 -0.93
N THR A 105 0.22 -4.03 -0.64
CA THR A 105 -1.10 -4.43 -0.12
C THR A 105 -2.16 -4.64 -1.21
N GLY A 106 -1.81 -4.44 -2.49
CA GLY A 106 -2.75 -4.46 -3.61
C GLY A 106 -3.54 -3.16 -3.83
N GLY A 107 -3.26 -2.12 -3.05
CA GLY A 107 -3.91 -0.81 -3.18
C GLY A 107 -3.23 0.13 -4.18
N GLN A 108 -3.63 1.40 -4.17
CA GLN A 108 -3.14 2.40 -5.12
C GLN A 108 -2.67 3.69 -4.44
N TYR A 109 -1.62 4.30 -5.00
CA TYR A 109 -1.25 5.67 -4.69
C TYR A 109 -2.06 6.63 -5.54
N VAL A 110 -2.62 7.66 -4.92
CA VAL A 110 -3.40 8.69 -5.59
C VAL A 110 -2.76 10.05 -5.33
N PRO A 111 -2.25 10.72 -6.38
CA PRO A 111 -1.79 12.09 -6.24
C PRO A 111 -2.99 13.00 -6.03
N MET A 112 -2.93 13.83 -5.00
CA MET A 112 -3.98 14.77 -4.67
C MET A 112 -3.45 16.20 -4.74
N VAL A 113 -3.80 16.86 -5.84
CA VAL A 113 -3.60 18.31 -6.03
C VAL A 113 -4.75 19.11 -5.40
N THR A 114 -5.92 18.48 -5.19
CA THR A 114 -7.09 19.12 -4.54
C THR A 114 -7.90 18.15 -3.68
N SER A 115 -8.30 18.59 -2.49
CA SER A 115 -9.09 17.83 -1.51
C SER A 115 -10.46 17.36 -2.05
N LYS A 116 -10.96 17.98 -3.12
CA LYS A 116 -12.21 17.57 -3.80
C LYS A 116 -12.14 16.18 -4.43
N LEU A 117 -10.93 15.66 -4.67
CA LEU A 117 -10.72 14.34 -5.25
C LEU A 117 -10.73 13.21 -4.21
N LEU A 118 -10.51 13.52 -2.94
CA LEU A 118 -10.41 12.52 -1.87
C LEU A 118 -11.66 11.63 -1.75
N ALA A 119 -12.84 12.24 -1.77
CA ALA A 119 -14.09 11.49 -1.66
C ALA A 119 -14.28 10.50 -2.83
N LYS A 120 -13.92 10.91 -4.05
CA LYS A 120 -13.98 10.04 -5.23
C LYS A 120 -13.02 8.87 -5.12
N VAL A 121 -11.84 9.11 -4.55
CA VAL A 121 -10.80 8.12 -4.34
C VAL A 121 -11.23 7.09 -3.30
N ILE A 122 -11.73 7.54 -2.15
CA ILE A 122 -12.23 6.65 -1.11
C ILE A 122 -13.39 5.79 -1.65
N ILE A 123 -14.37 6.41 -2.31
CA ILE A 123 -15.52 5.69 -2.87
C ILE A 123 -15.08 4.74 -3.99
N GLY A 124 -14.14 5.15 -4.84
CA GLY A 124 -13.58 4.35 -5.92
C GLY A 124 -12.86 3.11 -5.39
N GLY A 125 -11.93 3.29 -4.45
CA GLY A 125 -11.19 2.21 -3.82
C GLY A 125 -12.09 1.22 -3.07
N VAL A 126 -13.08 1.72 -2.32
CA VAL A 126 -14.08 0.84 -1.66
C VAL A 126 -14.85 -0.02 -2.66
N ARG A 127 -15.24 0.55 -3.80
CA ARG A 127 -15.96 -0.21 -4.85
C ARG A 127 -15.07 -1.24 -5.53
N GLU A 128 -13.81 -0.91 -5.75
CA GLU A 128 -12.80 -1.82 -6.31
C GLU A 128 -12.63 -3.04 -5.39
N GLU A 129 -12.38 -2.81 -4.10
CA GLU A 129 -12.16 -3.89 -3.13
C GLU A 129 -13.39 -4.77 -2.92
N ILE A 130 -14.60 -4.19 -2.81
CA ILE A 130 -15.84 -4.99 -2.73
C ILE A 130 -16.04 -5.83 -4.00
N SER A 131 -15.70 -5.28 -5.16
CA SER A 131 -15.80 -6.02 -6.42
C SER A 131 -14.77 -7.14 -6.48
N LEU A 132 -13.53 -6.89 -6.05
CA LEU A 132 -12.45 -7.86 -6.04
C LEU A 132 -12.74 -9.00 -5.07
N GLU A 133 -13.22 -8.69 -3.86
CA GLU A 133 -13.54 -9.69 -2.84
C GLU A 133 -14.65 -10.64 -3.31
N ARG A 134 -15.68 -10.13 -3.99
CA ARG A 134 -16.73 -10.98 -4.58
C ARG A 134 -16.19 -11.92 -5.64
N LEU A 135 -15.34 -11.40 -6.54
CA LEU A 135 -14.69 -12.22 -7.55
C LEU A 135 -13.83 -13.30 -6.87
N MET A 136 -12.99 -12.92 -5.89
CA MET A 136 -12.17 -13.86 -5.14
C MET A 136 -13.01 -14.96 -4.47
N GLN A 137 -14.14 -14.62 -3.85
CA GLN A 137 -15.06 -15.61 -3.26
C GLN A 137 -15.60 -16.61 -4.30
N GLU A 138 -15.93 -16.15 -5.52
CA GLU A 138 -16.39 -17.02 -6.61
C GLU A 138 -15.30 -17.96 -7.15
N ALA A 139 -14.02 -17.57 -7.06
CA ALA A 139 -12.88 -18.36 -7.51
C ALA A 139 -12.20 -19.16 -6.40
N GLN A 140 -12.51 -18.91 -5.14
CA GLN A 140 -11.78 -19.43 -3.97
C GLN A 140 -11.65 -20.96 -3.99
N ALA A 141 -12.77 -21.67 -4.21
CA ALA A 141 -12.77 -23.13 -4.20
C ALA A 141 -11.90 -23.75 -5.30
N ASP A 142 -11.81 -23.10 -6.47
CA ASP A 142 -10.99 -23.57 -7.58
C ASP A 142 -9.52 -23.23 -7.36
N ILE A 143 -9.23 -22.05 -6.80
CA ILE A 143 -7.89 -21.64 -6.39
C ILE A 143 -7.33 -22.60 -5.33
N ASP A 144 -8.10 -22.89 -4.27
CA ASP A 144 -7.67 -23.78 -3.20
C ASP A 144 -7.33 -25.18 -3.73
N ARG A 145 -8.18 -25.70 -4.63
CA ARG A 145 -7.96 -27.01 -5.26
C ARG A 145 -6.69 -27.01 -6.12
N GLU A 146 -6.49 -25.99 -6.94
CA GLU A 146 -5.32 -25.92 -7.81
C GLU A 146 -4.03 -25.67 -7.03
N MET A 147 -4.09 -24.90 -5.93
CA MET A 147 -2.95 -24.67 -5.04
C MET A 147 -2.51 -25.95 -4.34
N GLN A 148 -3.44 -26.73 -3.79
CA GLN A 148 -3.12 -28.04 -3.19
C GLN A 148 -2.47 -28.99 -4.19
N LYS A 149 -2.96 -28.99 -5.44
CA LYS A 149 -2.38 -29.78 -6.51
C LYS A 149 -0.97 -29.30 -6.89
N ALA A 150 -0.78 -28.00 -7.04
CA ALA A 150 0.51 -27.41 -7.37
C ALA A 150 1.56 -27.65 -6.25
N GLU A 151 1.15 -27.62 -4.99
CA GLU A 151 2.00 -27.98 -3.84
C GLU A 151 2.40 -29.46 -3.86
N ALA A 152 1.45 -30.36 -4.11
CA ALA A 152 1.74 -31.79 -4.23
C ALA A 152 2.70 -32.10 -5.40
N GLU A 153 2.65 -31.29 -6.45
CA GLU A 153 3.54 -31.37 -7.62
C GLU A 153 4.89 -30.65 -7.42
N GLY A 154 5.09 -29.95 -6.30
CA GLY A 154 6.32 -29.20 -6.03
C GLY A 154 6.54 -28.00 -6.95
N ALA A 155 5.46 -27.41 -7.47
CA ALA A 155 5.52 -26.29 -8.42
C ALA A 155 6.17 -25.04 -7.82
N SER A 156 6.87 -24.27 -8.66
CA SER A 156 7.48 -22.99 -8.25
C SER A 156 6.42 -21.91 -8.00
N GLU A 157 6.77 -20.85 -7.26
CA GLU A 157 5.86 -19.70 -7.02
C GLU A 157 5.38 -19.04 -8.32
N GLU A 158 6.25 -18.97 -9.33
CA GLU A 158 5.90 -18.44 -10.65
C GLU A 158 4.90 -19.34 -11.40
N GLU A 159 5.01 -20.65 -11.24
CA GLU A 159 4.06 -21.61 -11.81
C GLU A 159 2.72 -21.56 -11.10
N LYS A 160 2.72 -21.46 -9.76
CA LYS A 160 1.50 -21.27 -8.96
C LYS A 160 0.77 -19.99 -9.40
N ALA A 161 1.49 -18.88 -9.56
CA ALA A 161 0.92 -17.62 -10.04
C ALA A 161 0.31 -17.76 -11.45
N LYS A 162 0.98 -18.45 -12.38
CA LYS A 162 0.45 -18.72 -13.73
C LYS A 162 -0.83 -19.56 -13.69
N ARG A 163 -0.89 -20.59 -12.85
CA ARG A 163 -2.07 -21.45 -12.69
C ARG A 163 -3.27 -20.66 -12.16
N ILE A 164 -3.05 -19.86 -11.12
CA ILE A 164 -4.08 -18.96 -10.58
C ILE A 164 -4.58 -17.99 -11.66
N ASN A 165 -3.67 -17.39 -12.43
CA ASN A 165 -4.04 -16.46 -13.50
C ASN A 165 -4.92 -17.13 -14.58
N ASN A 166 -4.65 -18.40 -14.92
CA ASN A 166 -5.48 -19.15 -15.86
C ASN A 166 -6.90 -19.41 -15.32
N ILE A 167 -7.06 -19.62 -14.02
CA ILE A 167 -8.38 -19.75 -13.38
C ILE A 167 -9.15 -18.45 -13.53
N PHE A 168 -8.53 -17.32 -13.19
CA PHE A 168 -9.15 -16.00 -13.34
C PHE A 168 -9.55 -15.71 -14.80
N ALA A 169 -8.69 -16.05 -15.76
CA ALA A 169 -8.95 -15.88 -17.18
C ALA A 169 -10.12 -16.74 -17.66
N SER A 170 -10.19 -18.02 -17.25
CA SER A 170 -11.27 -18.93 -17.67
C SER A 170 -12.65 -18.54 -17.13
N LYS A 171 -12.70 -17.93 -15.95
CA LYS A 171 -13.93 -17.37 -15.37
C LYS A 171 -14.31 -15.98 -15.92
N ASN A 172 -13.52 -15.42 -16.84
CA ASN A 172 -13.67 -14.07 -17.38
C ASN A 172 -13.80 -13.00 -16.28
N MET A 173 -13.08 -13.18 -15.18
CA MET A 173 -13.16 -12.27 -14.04
C MET A 173 -12.37 -11.00 -14.35
N ARG A 174 -13.05 -9.86 -14.27
CA ARG A 174 -12.43 -8.54 -14.45
C ARG A 174 -12.71 -7.67 -13.24
N ALA A 175 -11.64 -7.31 -12.53
CA ALA A 175 -11.73 -6.36 -11.43
C ALA A 175 -12.14 -4.98 -11.98
N LYS A 176 -13.06 -4.31 -11.27
CA LYS A 176 -13.37 -2.90 -11.54
C LYS A 176 -12.30 -2.04 -10.88
N GLN A 177 -11.22 -1.77 -11.61
CA GLN A 177 -10.19 -0.88 -11.11
C GLN A 177 -10.61 0.59 -11.18
N MET A 178 -10.28 1.35 -10.15
CA MET A 178 -10.38 2.80 -10.22
C MET A 178 -9.40 3.32 -11.28
N HIS A 179 -9.90 4.08 -12.25
CA HIS A 179 -9.04 4.75 -13.23
C HIS A 179 -8.26 5.88 -12.54
N ASN A 180 -6.99 5.62 -12.28
CA ASN A 180 -6.07 6.56 -11.66
C ASN A 180 -4.97 6.97 -12.66
N SER A 181 -5.34 7.77 -13.65
CA SER A 181 -4.44 8.20 -14.73
C SER A 181 -3.23 8.99 -14.24
N PHE A 182 -3.34 9.69 -13.11
CA PHE A 182 -2.28 10.55 -12.58
C PHE A 182 -1.35 9.81 -11.60
N GLY A 183 -1.86 8.76 -10.93
CA GLY A 183 -1.15 7.96 -9.93
C GLY A 183 -0.74 6.56 -10.38
N ALA A 184 -0.72 6.31 -11.69
CA ALA A 184 -0.34 5.00 -12.24
C ALA A 184 0.97 4.51 -11.63
N THR A 185 0.98 3.24 -11.18
CA THR A 185 2.14 2.64 -10.51
C THR A 185 3.35 2.68 -11.44
N SER A 186 4.48 3.22 -10.99
CA SER A 186 5.70 3.32 -11.77
C SER A 186 6.37 1.94 -11.84
N SER A 187 7.10 1.66 -12.92
CA SER A 187 7.89 0.43 -13.03
C SER A 187 8.92 0.33 -11.90
N LEU A 188 9.47 1.46 -11.46
CA LEU A 188 10.38 1.50 -10.31
C LEU A 188 9.70 1.03 -9.00
N ALA A 189 8.48 1.50 -8.74
CA ALA A 189 7.70 1.04 -7.59
C ALA A 189 7.36 -0.45 -7.67
N GLN A 190 6.95 -0.93 -8.86
CA GLN A 190 6.57 -2.33 -9.08
C GLN A 190 7.75 -3.29 -9.00
N ASP A 191 8.86 -2.97 -9.66
CA ASP A 191 9.93 -3.94 -9.90
C ASP A 191 11.07 -3.84 -8.89
N CYS A 192 11.20 -2.71 -8.20
CA CYS A 192 12.35 -2.41 -7.36
C CYS A 192 11.95 -2.18 -5.90
N TYR A 193 11.14 -1.17 -5.64
CA TYR A 193 10.84 -0.75 -4.27
C TYR A 193 9.89 -1.71 -3.55
N SER A 194 8.89 -2.28 -4.24
CA SER A 194 7.95 -3.25 -3.64
C SER A 194 8.62 -4.55 -3.19
N LYS A 195 9.80 -4.88 -3.74
CA LYS A 195 10.56 -6.10 -3.41
C LYS A 195 11.44 -5.92 -2.19
N CYS A 196 11.69 -4.68 -1.77
CA CYS A 196 12.49 -4.39 -0.58
C CYS A 196 11.83 -5.02 0.65
N VAL A 197 12.61 -5.68 1.49
CA VAL A 197 12.13 -6.34 2.71
C VAL A 197 12.01 -5.34 3.86
N ASP A 198 12.83 -4.29 3.85
CA ASP A 198 12.88 -3.24 4.87
C ASP A 198 13.38 -1.89 4.32
N MET A 199 13.33 -0.86 5.18
CA MET A 199 13.76 0.50 4.85
C MET A 199 15.23 0.60 4.50
N ASN A 200 16.10 -0.28 5.02
CA ASN A 200 17.53 -0.22 4.73
C ASN A 200 17.81 -0.64 3.29
N GLU A 201 17.16 -1.72 2.82
CA GLU A 201 17.23 -2.13 1.43
C GLU A 201 16.67 -1.04 0.51
N MET A 202 15.53 -0.45 0.89
CA MET A 202 14.93 0.64 0.13
C MET A 202 15.82 1.88 0.03
N LYS A 203 16.47 2.29 1.13
CA LYS A 203 17.49 3.37 1.11
C LYS A 203 18.59 3.07 0.10
N SER A 204 19.12 1.84 0.10
CA SER A 204 20.16 1.43 -0.85
C SER A 204 19.70 1.57 -2.31
N VAL A 205 18.45 1.21 -2.59
CA VAL A 205 17.87 1.37 -3.93
C VAL A 205 17.67 2.85 -4.29
N ILE A 206 17.19 3.67 -3.36
CA ILE A 206 16.99 5.12 -3.59
C ILE A 206 18.32 5.83 -3.84
N SER A 207 19.34 5.55 -3.03
CA SER A 207 20.68 6.14 -3.17
C SER A 207 21.37 5.75 -4.47
N SER A 208 21.04 4.60 -5.06
CA SER A 208 21.60 4.17 -6.36
C SER A 208 20.86 4.74 -7.57
N LYS A 209 19.67 5.34 -7.39
CA LYS A 209 18.79 5.78 -8.49
C LYS A 209 18.49 7.28 -8.52
N LEU A 210 18.75 8.02 -7.45
CA LEU A 210 18.68 9.49 -7.47
C LEU A 210 20.02 10.06 -7.99
N PRO A 211 20.04 10.84 -9.08
CA PRO A 211 21.23 11.63 -9.41
C PRO A 211 21.47 12.64 -8.28
N THR A 212 22.75 12.79 -7.90
CA THR A 212 23.25 13.85 -7.00
C THR A 212 22.89 15.23 -7.50
#